data_AF-A0A955VU57-F1
#
_entry.id   AF-A0A955VU57-F1
#
_cell.length_a   1.000
_cell.length_b   1.000
_cell.length_c   1.000
_cell.angle_alpha   90.00
_cell.angle_beta   90.00
_cell.angle_gamma   90.00
#
_symmetry.space_group_name_H-M   'P 1'
#
loop_
_entity.id
_entity.type
_entity.pdbx_description
1 polymer ?
#
loop_
_entity_poly.entity_id
_entity_poly.type
_entity_poly.pdbx_seq_one_letter_code
_entity_poly.pdbx_strand_id
1 'polypeptide(L)'
;MRWLLAALGAVLAVVWIRCVVEGRAELQRAAEARDFESKIEHLQYALRWYAPLGSVSAEAADELEGLARLAEATGRSGEALAAWRRLRGGILAIRHLGDPLGDRLPAVNARIAALMATAQLDAGGATVRGRDWVALNAEHAALLALDPTPAAGWRLAILLGFLGWVASAFAVTRRGFDAELKVRPGPLLRWGASTVICFGIWLLALWRA
;
A
#
# COMPACT_ATOMS: atom_id res chain seq x y z
N MET A 1 15.96 -27.12 13.40
CA MET A 1 15.96 -26.35 12.14
C MET A 1 14.94 -26.87 11.12
N ARG A 2 15.00 -28.15 10.68
CA ARG A 2 14.08 -28.72 9.66
C ARG A 2 12.58 -28.56 9.99
N TRP A 3 12.17 -28.83 11.23
CA TRP A 3 10.77 -28.68 11.67
C TRP A 3 10.28 -27.23 11.69
N LEU A 4 11.16 -26.27 12.01
CA LEU A 4 10.82 -24.84 12.00
C LEU A 4 10.62 -24.34 10.56
N LEU A 5 11.46 -24.79 9.62
CA LEU A 5 11.30 -24.48 8.20
C LEU A 5 10.03 -25.10 7.62
N ALA A 6 9.71 -26.34 8.00
CA ALA A 6 8.46 -27.00 7.58
C ALA A 6 7.22 -26.27 8.13
N ALA A 7 7.24 -25.88 9.41
CA ALA A 7 6.15 -25.12 10.01
C ALA A 7 5.98 -23.74 9.35
N LEU A 8 7.08 -23.02 9.11
CA LEU A 8 7.07 -21.74 8.40
C LEU A 8 6.52 -21.90 6.98
N GLY A 9 6.98 -22.92 6.25
CA GLY A 9 6.49 -23.25 4.90
C GLY A 9 4.99 -23.55 4.88
N ALA A 10 4.48 -24.29 5.87
CA ALA A 10 3.05 -24.57 5.99
C ALA A 10 2.24 -23.30 6.26
N VAL A 11 2.71 -22.41 7.13
CA VAL A 11 2.05 -21.12 7.39
C VAL A 11 2.03 -20.27 6.13
N LEU A 12 3.16 -20.15 5.43
CA LEU A 12 3.25 -19.41 4.17
C LEU A 12 2.32 -20.00 3.10
N ALA A 13 2.23 -21.33 3.01
CA ALA A 13 1.32 -22.00 2.08
C ALA A 13 -0.16 -21.69 2.39
N VAL A 14 -0.56 -21.73 3.67
CA VAL A 14 -1.93 -21.38 4.07
C VAL A 14 -2.26 -19.91 3.76
N VAL A 15 -1.32 -18.99 4.05
CA VAL A 15 -1.50 -17.56 3.71
C VAL A 15 -1.59 -17.37 2.20
N TRP A 16 -0.73 -18.04 1.43
CA TRP A 16 -0.75 -17.97 -0.03
C TRP A 16 -2.08 -18.49 -0.61
N ILE A 17 -2.54 -19.66 -0.15
CA ILE A 17 -3.83 -20.25 -0.57
C ILE A 17 -4.96 -19.27 -0.25
N ARG A 18 -4.96 -18.68 0.95
CA ARG A 18 -5.97 -17.70 1.35
C ARG A 18 -5.98 -16.49 0.41
N CYS A 19 -4.82 -15.93 0.08
CA CYS A 19 -4.75 -14.80 -0.87
C CYS A 19 -5.36 -15.16 -2.22
N VAL A 20 -5.06 -16.36 -2.74
CA VAL A 20 -5.61 -16.80 -4.04
C VAL A 20 -7.13 -17.01 -3.96
N VAL A 21 -7.64 -17.65 -2.91
CA VAL A 21 -9.07 -17.92 -2.74
C VAL A 21 -9.86 -16.62 -2.59
N GLU A 22 -9.42 -15.72 -1.70
CA GLU A 22 -10.11 -14.45 -1.46
C GLU A 22 -10.01 -13.54 -2.69
N GLY A 23 -8.86 -13.50 -3.36
CA GLY A 23 -8.68 -12.74 -4.58
C GLY A 23 -9.60 -13.21 -5.71
N ARG A 24 -9.77 -14.52 -5.89
CA ARG A 24 -10.74 -15.07 -6.86
C ARG A 24 -12.19 -14.77 -6.48
N ALA A 25 -12.51 -14.83 -5.18
CA ALA A 25 -13.85 -14.49 -4.71
C ALA A 25 -14.19 -13.02 -5.01
N GLU A 26 -13.23 -12.10 -4.84
CA GLU A 26 -13.40 -10.69 -5.21
C GLU A 26 -13.56 -10.50 -6.73
N LEU A 27 -12.81 -11.21 -7.58
CA LEU A 27 -13.05 -11.18 -9.04
C LEU A 27 -14.46 -11.64 -9.40
N GLN A 28 -14.95 -12.71 -8.77
CA GLN A 28 -16.31 -13.18 -9.00
C GLN A 28 -17.35 -12.13 -8.55
N ARG A 29 -17.16 -11.50 -7.39
CA ARG A 29 -18.04 -10.41 -6.93
C ARG A 29 -18.02 -9.22 -7.89
N ALA A 30 -16.86 -8.88 -8.46
CA ALA A 30 -16.76 -7.86 -9.49
C ALA A 30 -17.53 -8.23 -10.78
N ALA A 31 -17.54 -9.51 -11.16
CA ALA A 31 -18.31 -9.99 -12.30
C ALA A 31 -19.83 -9.93 -12.07
N GLU A 32 -20.26 -10.18 -10.82
CA GLU A 32 -21.66 -10.14 -10.40
C GLU A 32 -22.17 -8.71 -10.09
N ALA A 33 -21.26 -7.76 -9.86
CA ALA A 33 -21.58 -6.37 -9.58
C ALA A 33 -22.28 -5.69 -10.78
N ARG A 34 -23.36 -4.97 -10.49
CA ARG A 34 -24.19 -4.31 -11.51
C ARG A 34 -23.80 -2.86 -11.77
N ASP A 35 -23.32 -2.18 -10.74
CA ASP A 35 -22.91 -0.78 -10.81
C ASP A 35 -21.39 -0.66 -10.96
N PHE A 36 -20.97 0.47 -11.55
CA PHE A 36 -19.57 0.73 -11.85
C PHE A 36 -18.73 0.83 -10.58
N GLU A 37 -19.27 1.45 -9.53
CA GLU A 37 -18.54 1.72 -8.28
C GLU A 37 -18.20 0.43 -7.53
N SER A 38 -19.18 -0.45 -7.32
CA SER A 38 -18.97 -1.75 -6.70
C SER A 38 -18.01 -2.61 -7.52
N LYS A 39 -18.09 -2.53 -8.86
CA LYS A 39 -17.18 -3.27 -9.73
C LYS A 39 -15.73 -2.82 -9.57
N ILE A 40 -15.45 -1.51 -9.60
CA ILE A 40 -14.08 -1.00 -9.40
C ILE A 40 -13.57 -1.28 -7.98
N GLU A 41 -14.46 -1.33 -6.98
CA GLU A 41 -14.11 -1.65 -5.60
C GLU A 41 -13.65 -3.11 -5.46
N HIS A 42 -14.46 -4.06 -5.93
CA HIS A 42 -14.11 -5.49 -5.90
C HIS A 42 -12.84 -5.79 -6.72
N LEU A 43 -12.67 -5.16 -7.89
CA LEU A 43 -11.44 -5.29 -8.66
C LEU A 43 -10.22 -4.72 -7.91
N GLN A 44 -10.37 -3.61 -7.20
CA GLN A 44 -9.28 -3.07 -6.38
C GLN A 44 -8.91 -4.03 -5.23
N TYR A 45 -9.90 -4.69 -4.61
CA TYR A 45 -9.63 -5.69 -3.58
C TYR A 45 -8.94 -6.94 -4.15
N ALA A 46 -9.43 -7.46 -5.28
CA ALA A 46 -8.78 -8.57 -6.00
C ALA A 46 -7.33 -8.24 -6.36
N LEU A 47 -7.07 -7.02 -6.86
CA LEU A 47 -5.73 -6.54 -7.18
C LEU A 47 -4.77 -6.59 -5.98
N ARG A 48 -5.27 -6.24 -4.78
CA ARG A 48 -4.48 -6.22 -3.54
C ARG A 48 -4.23 -7.61 -2.94
N TRP A 49 -5.02 -8.61 -3.29
CA TRP A 49 -4.80 -10.02 -2.91
C TRP A 49 -3.66 -10.66 -3.73
N TYR A 50 -2.50 -10.01 -3.76
CA TYR A 50 -1.35 -10.48 -4.50
C TYR A 50 -0.75 -11.73 -3.83
N ALA A 51 -0.60 -12.77 -4.66
CA ALA A 51 0.13 -13.97 -4.33
C ALA A 51 1.20 -14.17 -5.42
N PRO A 52 2.49 -14.32 -5.06
CA PRO A 52 3.52 -14.66 -6.05
C PRO A 52 3.12 -15.88 -6.87
N LEU A 53 3.36 -15.86 -8.18
CA LEU A 53 2.93 -16.89 -9.14
C LEU A 53 1.42 -17.00 -9.39
N GLY A 54 0.60 -16.19 -8.72
CA GLY A 54 -0.83 -16.07 -8.99
C GLY A 54 -1.11 -15.08 -10.12
N SER A 55 -2.23 -15.26 -10.82
CA SER A 55 -2.69 -14.39 -11.91
C SER A 55 -3.75 -13.36 -11.49
N VAL A 56 -4.39 -13.56 -10.34
CA VAL A 56 -5.55 -12.76 -9.88
C VAL A 56 -5.28 -11.25 -9.92
N SER A 57 -4.13 -10.79 -9.41
CA SER A 57 -3.80 -9.37 -9.42
C SER A 57 -3.62 -8.81 -10.83
N ALA A 58 -3.05 -9.59 -11.75
CA ALA A 58 -2.89 -9.18 -13.14
C ALA A 58 -4.26 -9.13 -13.85
N GLU A 59 -5.09 -10.15 -13.67
CA GLU A 59 -6.47 -10.21 -14.19
C GLU A 59 -7.30 -9.02 -13.70
N ALA A 60 -7.27 -8.74 -12.39
CA ALA A 60 -7.98 -7.61 -11.80
C ALA A 60 -7.49 -6.26 -12.33
N ALA A 61 -6.18 -6.10 -12.55
CA ALA A 61 -5.61 -4.89 -13.12
C ALA A 61 -6.04 -4.70 -14.58
N ASP A 62 -6.08 -5.77 -15.37
CA ASP A 62 -6.51 -5.75 -16.77
C ASP A 62 -7.98 -5.39 -16.89
N GLU A 63 -8.85 -6.00 -16.07
CA GLU A 63 -10.27 -5.66 -16.02
C GLU A 63 -10.51 -4.22 -15.58
N LEU A 64 -9.80 -3.75 -14.55
CA LEU A 64 -9.94 -2.39 -14.03
C LEU A 64 -9.47 -1.34 -15.05
N GLU A 65 -8.39 -1.62 -15.77
CA GLU A 65 -7.95 -0.81 -16.91
C GLU A 65 -8.97 -0.81 -18.04
N GLY A 66 -9.55 -1.97 -18.37
CA GLY A 66 -10.62 -2.10 -19.36
C GLY A 66 -11.83 -1.23 -19.02
N LEU A 67 -12.27 -1.25 -17.76
CA LEU A 67 -13.36 -0.40 -17.27
C LEU A 67 -13.02 1.09 -17.34
N ALA A 68 -11.80 1.47 -16.98
CA ALA A 68 -11.35 2.86 -17.06
C ALA A 68 -11.40 3.36 -18.52
N ARG A 69 -10.91 2.56 -19.46
CA ARG A 69 -10.94 2.86 -20.90
C ARG A 69 -12.36 2.92 -21.46
N LEU A 70 -13.24 2.01 -21.02
CA LEU A 70 -14.66 2.03 -21.40
C LEU A 70 -15.36 3.30 -20.90
N ALA A 71 -15.08 3.72 -19.67
CA ALA A 71 -15.61 4.96 -19.11
C ALA A 71 -15.10 6.19 -19.90
N GLU A 72 -13.81 6.24 -20.30
CA GLU A 72 -13.29 7.28 -21.18
C GLU A 72 -14.04 7.31 -22.53
N ALA A 73 -14.17 6.16 -23.18
CA ALA A 73 -14.81 6.04 -24.49
C ALA A 73 -16.30 6.43 -24.47
N THR A 74 -16.96 6.31 -23.32
CA THR A 74 -18.37 6.67 -23.13
C THR A 74 -18.58 8.07 -22.57
N GLY A 75 -17.52 8.88 -22.45
CA GLY A 75 -17.60 10.26 -21.96
C GLY A 75 -17.85 10.38 -20.45
N ARG A 76 -17.73 9.28 -19.69
CA ARG A 76 -17.92 9.25 -18.23
C ARG A 76 -16.60 9.57 -17.52
N SER A 77 -16.09 10.79 -17.73
CA SER A 77 -14.75 11.22 -17.29
C SER A 77 -14.50 11.06 -15.78
N GLY A 78 -15.51 11.28 -14.94
CA GLY A 78 -15.41 11.09 -13.48
C GLY A 78 -15.19 9.63 -13.09
N GLU A 79 -15.96 8.72 -13.70
CA GLU A 79 -15.82 7.27 -13.50
C GLU A 79 -14.48 6.74 -14.02
N ALA A 80 -14.05 7.22 -15.19
CA ALA A 80 -12.75 6.89 -15.76
C ALA A 80 -11.61 7.27 -14.80
N LEU A 81 -11.63 8.52 -14.31
CA LEU A 81 -10.63 9.01 -13.37
C LEU A 81 -10.64 8.23 -12.06
N ALA A 82 -11.83 7.85 -11.55
CA ALA A 82 -11.96 7.02 -10.37
C ALA A 82 -11.30 5.64 -10.59
N ALA A 83 -11.62 4.97 -11.70
CA ALA A 83 -11.06 3.65 -12.02
C ALA A 83 -9.53 3.68 -12.17
N TRP A 84 -8.97 4.66 -12.89
CA TRP A 84 -7.51 4.80 -13.00
C TRP A 84 -6.83 5.05 -11.66
N ARG A 85 -7.43 5.89 -10.79
CA ARG A 85 -6.90 6.13 -9.44
C ARG A 85 -6.93 4.87 -8.57
N ARG A 86 -7.97 4.05 -8.70
CA ARG A 86 -8.08 2.75 -8.02
C ARG A 86 -7.00 1.79 -8.49
N LEU A 87 -6.74 1.73 -9.81
CA LEU A 87 -5.68 0.93 -10.41
C LEU A 87 -4.30 1.37 -9.91
N ARG A 88 -4.00 2.68 -9.98
CA ARG A 88 -2.76 3.25 -9.42
C ARG A 88 -2.58 2.86 -7.97
N GLY A 89 -3.63 3.03 -7.15
CA GLY A 89 -3.59 2.70 -5.73
C GLY A 89 -3.35 1.20 -5.47
N GLY A 90 -3.88 0.32 -6.31
CA GLY A 90 -3.62 -1.12 -6.22
C GLY A 90 -2.20 -1.50 -6.62
N ILE A 91 -1.69 -0.98 -7.73
CA ILE A 91 -0.29 -1.18 -8.16
C ILE A 91 0.68 -0.73 -7.06
N LEU A 92 0.48 0.47 -6.52
CA LEU A 92 1.31 0.99 -5.43
C LEU A 92 1.21 0.18 -4.14
N ALA A 93 0.07 -0.45 -3.87
CA ALA A 93 -0.11 -1.30 -2.70
C ALA A 93 0.73 -2.56 -2.77
N ILE A 94 0.86 -3.18 -3.95
CA ILE A 94 1.55 -4.48 -4.10
C ILE A 94 3.01 -4.37 -4.56
N ARG A 95 3.48 -3.18 -4.95
CA ARG A 95 4.83 -2.98 -5.53
C ARG A 95 6.00 -3.47 -4.66
N HIS A 96 5.83 -3.50 -3.35
CA HIS A 96 6.87 -3.94 -2.43
C HIS A 96 7.06 -5.47 -2.42
N LEU A 97 6.20 -6.20 -3.15
CA LEU A 97 6.21 -7.65 -3.29
C LEU A 97 6.81 -8.07 -4.65
N GLY A 98 7.88 -7.38 -5.07
CA GLY A 98 8.63 -7.69 -6.30
C GLY A 98 8.23 -6.84 -7.53
N ASP A 99 7.50 -5.74 -7.32
CA ASP A 99 7.05 -4.80 -8.35
C ASP A 99 6.37 -5.43 -9.58
N PRO A 100 5.35 -6.29 -9.39
CA PRO A 100 4.79 -7.12 -10.46
C PRO A 100 4.09 -6.35 -11.59
N LEU A 101 3.71 -5.08 -11.35
CA LEU A 101 2.95 -4.23 -12.27
C LEU A 101 3.60 -2.83 -12.42
N GLY A 102 4.88 -2.70 -12.06
CA GLY A 102 5.57 -1.40 -12.01
C GLY A 102 5.71 -0.72 -13.38
N ASP A 103 5.84 -1.53 -14.43
CA ASP A 103 5.91 -1.10 -15.84
C ASP A 103 4.63 -0.40 -16.31
N ARG A 104 3.47 -0.72 -15.72
CA ARG A 104 2.18 -0.10 -16.04
C ARG A 104 2.00 1.27 -15.37
N LEU A 105 2.69 1.53 -14.26
CA LEU A 105 2.48 2.73 -13.44
C LEU A 105 2.70 4.06 -14.23
N PRO A 106 3.72 4.20 -15.11
CA PRO A 106 3.87 5.41 -15.92
C PRO A 106 2.67 5.67 -16.84
N ALA A 107 2.14 4.64 -17.50
CA ALA A 107 0.98 4.77 -18.39
C ALA A 107 -0.29 5.15 -17.61
N VAL A 108 -0.51 4.53 -16.45
CA VAL A 108 -1.62 4.86 -15.54
C VAL A 108 -1.52 6.31 -15.05
N ASN A 109 -0.33 6.74 -14.61
CA ASN A 109 -0.11 8.12 -14.17
C ASN A 109 -0.38 9.13 -15.29
N ALA A 110 0.07 8.85 -16.51
CA ALA A 110 -0.19 9.72 -17.67
C ALA A 110 -1.68 9.87 -17.95
N ARG A 111 -2.48 8.79 -17.83
CA ARG A 111 -3.93 8.84 -18.00
C ARG A 111 -4.63 9.65 -16.91
N ILE A 112 -4.23 9.47 -15.66
CA ILE A 112 -4.76 10.27 -14.53
C ILE A 112 -4.43 11.75 -14.74
N ALA A 113 -3.20 12.09 -15.10
CA ALA A 113 -2.78 13.48 -15.34
C ALA A 113 -3.61 14.14 -16.45
N ALA A 114 -3.82 13.43 -17.56
CA ALA A 114 -4.61 13.91 -18.68
C ALA A 114 -6.06 14.19 -18.28
N LEU A 115 -6.72 13.23 -17.59
CA LEU A 115 -8.09 13.39 -17.13
C LEU A 115 -8.24 14.50 -16.07
N MET A 116 -7.26 14.65 -15.18
CA MET A 116 -7.25 15.74 -14.20
C MET A 116 -7.08 17.11 -14.86
N ALA A 117 -6.21 17.22 -15.86
CA ALA A 117 -6.03 18.46 -16.62
C ALA A 117 -7.32 18.85 -17.35
N THR A 118 -7.98 17.90 -18.01
CA THR A 118 -9.28 18.15 -18.67
C THR A 118 -10.36 18.56 -17.67
N ALA A 119 -10.54 17.81 -16.58
CA ALA A 119 -11.53 18.13 -15.57
C ALA A 119 -11.30 19.51 -14.92
N GLN A 120 -10.03 19.90 -14.75
CA GLN A 120 -9.67 21.21 -14.20
C GLN A 120 -10.00 22.35 -15.19
N LEU A 121 -9.73 22.16 -16.49
CA LEU A 121 -10.12 23.13 -17.53
C LEU A 121 -11.64 23.30 -17.59
N ASP A 122 -12.37 22.19 -17.61
CA ASP A 122 -13.84 22.19 -17.70
C ASP A 122 -14.48 22.92 -16.50
N ALA A 123 -13.86 22.84 -15.32
CA ALA A 123 -14.33 23.54 -14.12
C ALA A 123 -14.11 25.07 -14.15
N GLY A 124 -13.23 25.58 -15.02
CA GLY A 124 -13.08 27.03 -15.28
C GLY A 124 -12.60 27.90 -14.10
N GLY A 125 -11.91 27.31 -13.12
CA GLY A 125 -11.53 27.99 -11.87
C GLY A 125 -10.33 28.96 -11.98
N ALA A 126 -10.06 29.70 -10.90
CA ALA A 126 -8.90 30.62 -10.83
C ALA A 126 -7.56 29.91 -11.07
N THR A 127 -7.46 28.62 -10.71
CA THR A 127 -6.28 27.76 -10.92
C THR A 127 -6.00 27.44 -12.40
N VAL A 128 -6.92 27.80 -13.31
CA VAL A 128 -6.81 27.60 -14.77
C VAL A 128 -6.35 28.87 -15.50
N ARG A 129 -6.53 30.06 -14.92
CA ARG A 129 -6.36 31.32 -15.66
C ARG A 129 -4.96 31.43 -16.28
N GLY A 130 -4.93 31.55 -17.61
CA GLY A 130 -3.69 31.69 -18.39
C GLY A 130 -2.91 30.38 -18.59
N ARG A 131 -3.48 29.24 -18.20
CA ARG A 131 -2.86 27.92 -18.35
C ARG A 131 -3.60 27.10 -19.39
N ASP A 132 -2.84 26.41 -20.24
CA ASP A 132 -3.38 25.46 -21.20
C ASP A 132 -3.38 24.02 -20.65
N TRP A 133 -3.94 23.10 -21.43
CA TRP A 133 -3.98 21.68 -21.09
C TRP A 133 -2.58 21.09 -20.89
N VAL A 134 -1.59 21.51 -21.69
CA VAL A 134 -0.22 20.99 -21.65
C VAL A 134 0.44 21.31 -20.31
N ALA A 135 0.34 22.56 -19.87
CA ALA A 135 0.89 23.01 -18.59
C ALA A 135 0.22 22.32 -17.39
N LEU A 136 -1.09 22.09 -17.45
CA LEU A 136 -1.83 21.40 -16.39
C LEU A 136 -1.51 19.91 -16.33
N ASN A 137 -1.45 19.25 -17.49
CA ASN A 137 -1.10 17.84 -17.58
C ASN A 137 0.32 17.57 -17.07
N ALA A 138 1.28 18.44 -17.42
CA ALA A 138 2.66 18.32 -16.96
C ALA A 138 2.79 18.47 -15.43
N GLU A 139 2.04 19.40 -14.83
CA GLU A 139 2.01 19.56 -13.37
C GLU A 139 1.43 18.32 -12.67
N HIS A 140 0.27 17.83 -13.13
CA HIS A 140 -0.34 16.64 -12.55
C HIS A 140 0.55 15.41 -12.70
N ALA A 141 1.21 15.26 -13.85
CA ALA A 141 2.19 14.19 -14.07
C ALA A 141 3.38 14.30 -13.10
N ALA A 142 3.91 15.50 -12.87
CA ALA A 142 4.99 15.73 -11.91
C ALA A 142 4.56 15.37 -10.47
N LEU A 143 3.34 15.74 -10.06
CA LEU A 143 2.80 15.38 -8.75
C LEU A 143 2.61 13.87 -8.60
N LEU A 144 2.15 13.17 -9.64
CA LEU A 144 1.95 11.72 -9.62
C LEU A 144 3.28 10.94 -9.63
N ALA A 145 4.34 11.55 -10.15
CA ALA A 145 5.70 11.02 -10.15
C ALA A 145 6.40 11.16 -8.79
N LEU A 146 5.90 12.02 -7.89
CA LEU A 146 6.35 12.04 -6.52
C LEU A 146 6.00 10.69 -5.87
N ASP A 147 7.04 9.93 -5.52
CA ASP A 147 6.92 8.71 -4.76
C ASP A 147 7.29 8.98 -3.29
N PRO A 148 6.31 9.25 -2.41
CA PRO A 148 6.60 9.59 -1.03
C PRO A 148 6.96 8.38 -0.16
N THR A 149 7.16 7.17 -0.71
CA THR A 149 7.46 6.05 0.20
C THR A 149 8.83 6.15 0.84
N PRO A 150 8.91 6.01 2.17
CA PRO A 150 10.19 5.88 2.85
C PRO A 150 10.95 4.68 2.30
N ALA A 151 12.27 4.82 2.17
CA ALA A 151 13.13 3.72 1.77
C ALA A 151 12.85 2.49 2.64
N ALA A 152 12.88 1.29 2.03
CA ALA A 152 12.47 0.05 2.70
C ALA A 152 13.17 -0.18 4.06
N GLY A 153 14.43 0.23 4.17
CA GLY A 153 15.21 0.18 5.42
C GLY A 153 14.59 1.01 6.55
N TRP A 154 14.09 2.22 6.27
CA TRP A 154 13.45 3.07 7.28
C TRP A 154 12.11 2.51 7.74
N ARG A 155 11.31 1.94 6.82
CA ARG A 155 10.07 1.24 7.18
C ARG A 155 10.31 0.07 8.14
N LEU A 156 11.36 -0.72 7.87
CA LEU A 156 11.74 -1.82 8.76
C LEU A 156 12.26 -1.31 10.11
N ALA A 157 13.07 -0.24 10.12
CA ALA A 157 13.55 0.39 11.34
C ALA A 157 12.41 0.94 12.22
N ILE A 158 11.38 1.54 11.61
CA ILE A 158 10.15 1.96 12.31
C ILE A 158 9.48 0.75 12.97
N LEU A 159 9.25 -0.34 12.21
CA LEU A 159 8.56 -1.52 12.74
C LEU A 159 9.34 -2.19 13.86
N LEU A 160 10.63 -2.47 13.65
CA LEU A 160 11.49 -3.14 14.64
C LEU A 160 11.76 -2.25 15.85
N GLY A 161 11.94 -0.94 15.65
CA GLY A 161 12.09 0.03 16.73
C GLY A 161 10.85 0.07 17.62
N PHE A 162 9.65 0.14 17.02
CA PHE A 162 8.39 0.12 17.76
C PHE A 162 8.19 -1.20 18.52
N LEU A 163 8.28 -2.34 17.85
CA LEU A 163 8.10 -3.66 18.48
C LEU A 163 9.13 -3.92 19.57
N GLY A 164 10.39 -3.55 19.32
CA GLY A 164 11.47 -3.66 20.29
C GLY A 164 11.21 -2.81 21.53
N TRP A 165 10.75 -1.56 21.34
CA TRP A 165 10.42 -0.64 22.42
C TRP A 165 9.26 -1.15 23.28
N VAL A 166 8.17 -1.61 22.66
CA VAL A 166 7.01 -2.18 23.39
C VAL A 166 7.42 -3.44 24.16
N ALA A 167 8.15 -4.35 23.51
CA ALA A 167 8.60 -5.59 24.15
C ALA A 167 9.56 -5.32 25.31
N SER A 168 10.47 -4.36 25.18
CA SER A 168 11.41 -4.00 26.24
C SER A 168 10.72 -3.29 27.40
N ALA A 169 9.75 -2.41 27.13
CA ALA A 169 8.94 -1.77 28.18
C ALA A 169 8.16 -2.81 29.00
N PHE A 170 7.57 -3.80 28.33
CA PHE A 170 6.93 -4.94 29.00
C PHE A 170 7.93 -5.81 29.79
N ALA A 171 9.14 -5.99 29.27
CA ALA A 171 10.19 -6.70 29.99
C ALA A 171 10.69 -5.92 31.23
N VAL A 172 10.72 -4.59 31.19
CA VAL A 172 10.99 -3.74 32.37
C VAL A 172 9.96 -4.01 33.46
N THR A 173 8.67 -4.00 33.13
CA THR A 173 7.62 -4.22 34.14
C THR A 173 7.64 -5.64 34.69
N ARG A 174 7.83 -6.67 33.84
CA ARG A 174 7.82 -8.07 34.30
C ARG A 174 9.10 -8.55 34.97
N ARG A 175 10.27 -8.01 34.58
CA ARG A 175 11.58 -8.53 35.02
C ARG A 175 12.36 -7.53 35.86
N GLY A 176 12.07 -6.23 35.72
CA GLY A 176 12.72 -5.16 36.48
C GLY A 176 12.21 -5.02 37.91
N PHE A 177 11.06 -5.62 38.23
CA PHE A 177 10.47 -5.63 39.57
C PHE A 177 10.22 -7.07 40.03
N ASP A 178 10.35 -7.33 41.32
CA ASP A 178 9.90 -8.58 41.93
C ASP A 178 8.44 -8.51 42.39
N ALA A 179 7.94 -9.59 43.01
CA ALA A 179 6.56 -9.68 43.48
C ALA A 179 6.22 -8.67 44.59
N GLU A 180 7.24 -8.11 45.26
CA GLU A 180 7.13 -7.10 46.31
C GLU A 180 7.34 -5.68 45.75
N LEU A 181 7.40 -5.54 44.42
CA LEU A 181 7.72 -4.31 43.69
C LEU A 181 9.12 -3.75 44.00
N LYS A 182 10.04 -4.56 44.55
CA LYS A 182 11.43 -4.16 44.72
C LYS A 182 12.16 -4.22 43.39
N VAL A 183 13.07 -3.28 43.21
CA VAL A 183 13.84 -3.11 41.99
C VAL A 183 14.87 -4.23 41.85
N ARG A 184 14.88 -4.87 40.67
CA ARG A 184 15.94 -5.79 40.21
C ARG A 184 16.87 -5.02 39.26
N PRO A 185 18.00 -4.48 39.73
CA PRO A 185 18.78 -3.49 39.00
C PRO A 185 19.37 -4.03 37.68
N GLY A 186 19.83 -5.28 37.65
CA GLY A 186 20.40 -5.88 36.43
C GLY A 186 19.37 -5.97 35.28
N PRO A 187 18.23 -6.66 35.47
CA PRO A 187 17.14 -6.69 34.50
C PRO A 187 16.59 -5.30 34.18
N LEU A 188 16.39 -4.45 35.19
CA LEU A 188 15.88 -3.10 34.99
C LEU A 188 16.79 -2.29 34.06
N LEU A 189 18.10 -2.29 34.31
CA LEU A 189 19.07 -1.56 33.50
C LEU A 189 19.14 -2.10 32.07
N ARG A 190 19.18 -3.43 31.89
CA ARG A 190 19.24 -4.06 30.56
C ARG A 190 18.02 -3.73 29.71
N TRP A 191 16.81 -3.92 30.27
CA TRP A 191 15.57 -3.69 29.53
C TRP A 191 15.24 -2.19 29.42
N GLY A 192 15.65 -1.37 30.39
CA GLY A 192 15.58 0.08 30.33
C GLY A 192 16.45 0.65 29.22
N ALA A 193 17.72 0.23 29.13
CA ALA A 193 18.60 0.61 28.02
C ALA A 193 18.04 0.17 26.66
N SER A 194 17.54 -1.07 26.56
CA SER A 194 16.87 -1.55 25.34
C SER A 194 15.67 -0.68 24.97
N THR A 195 14.88 -0.24 25.94
CA THR A 195 13.73 0.65 25.72
C THR A 195 14.16 1.98 25.12
N VAL A 196 15.20 2.60 25.68
CA VAL A 196 15.73 3.88 25.19
C VAL A 196 16.30 3.73 23.77
N ILE A 197 17.07 2.66 23.52
CA ILE A 197 17.68 2.41 22.20
C ILE A 197 16.60 2.17 21.14
N CYS A 198 15.65 1.27 21.39
CA CYS A 198 14.59 0.96 20.44
C CYS A 198 13.69 2.17 20.17
N PHE A 199 13.38 2.96 21.19
CA PHE A 199 12.64 4.21 21.04
C PHE A 199 13.43 5.26 20.23
N GLY A 200 14.73 5.39 20.48
CA GLY A 200 15.60 6.28 19.71
C GLY A 200 15.69 5.88 18.23
N ILE A 201 15.82 4.59 17.93
CA ILE A 201 15.78 4.05 16.56
C ILE A 201 14.44 4.37 15.91
N TRP A 202 13.33 4.17 16.63
CA TRP A 202 11.99 4.46 16.13
C TRP A 202 11.81 5.94 15.79
N LEU A 203 12.20 6.86 16.68
CA LEU A 203 12.13 8.30 16.43
C LEU A 203 13.02 8.75 15.28
N LEU A 204 14.27 8.25 15.23
CA LEU A 204 15.20 8.56 14.14
C LEU A 204 14.64 8.10 12.79
N ALA A 205 14.05 6.90 12.77
CA ALA A 205 13.46 6.34 11.57
C ALA A 205 12.21 7.12 11.13
N LEU A 206 11.38 7.59 12.07
CA LEU A 206 10.23 8.47 11.76
C LEU A 206 10.66 9.84 11.23
N TRP A 207 11.71 10.43 11.79
CA TRP A 207 12.19 11.74 11.34
C TRP A 207 12.80 11.69 9.92
N ARG A 208 13.36 10.53 9.55
CA ARG A 208 14.06 10.34 8.27
C ARG A 208 13.16 9.78 7.16
N ALA A 209 12.05 9.15 7.53
CA ALA A 209 11.03 8.58 6.65
C ALA A 209 10.12 9.67 6.07
#